data_AF-A0A838WEY5-F1
#
_entry.id   AF-A0A838WEY5-F1
#
_cell.length_a   1.000
_cell.length_b   1.000
_cell.length_c   1.000
_cell.angle_alpha   90.00
_cell.angle_beta   90.00
_cell.angle_gamma   90.00
#
_symmetry.space_group_name_H-M   'P 1'
#
loop_
_entity.id
_entity.type
_entity.pdbx_description
1 polymer ?
#
loop_
_entity_poly.entity_id
_entity_poly.type
_entity_poly.pdbx_seq_one_letter_code
_entity_poly.pdbx_strand_id
1 'polypeptide(L)' 'MLIYLDGTYLRRGEARVPVDDRGFLFGDGVYEVIRATGGCLFPADDHLTPPERRMGGRDSAARRLLALHAT' A
#
# COMPACT_ATOMS: atom_id res chain seq x y z
N MET A 1 5.77 13.39 -6.38
CA MET A 1 5.39 12.14 -5.69
C MET A 1 5.07 11.08 -6.73
N LEU A 2 5.75 9.94 -6.64
CA LEU A 2 5.56 8.77 -7.50
C LEU A 2 4.62 7.80 -6.79
N ILE A 3 3.66 7.23 -7.52
CA ILE A 3 2.72 6.23 -7.04
C ILE A 3 2.98 4.93 -7.79
N TYR A 4 3.04 3.81 -7.07
CA TYR A 4 3.00 2.50 -7.70
C TYR A 4 1.57 1.97 -7.63
N LEU A 5 0.96 1.71 -8.78
CA LEU A 5 -0.42 1.23 -8.89
C LEU A 5 -0.49 0.15 -9.98
N ASP A 6 -1.05 -1.01 -9.63
CA ASP A 6 -1.30 -2.14 -10.54
C ASP A 6 -0.11 -2.47 -11.49
N GLY A 7 1.11 -2.52 -10.93
CA GLY A 7 2.32 -2.88 -11.68
C GLY A 7 3.09 -1.71 -12.30
N THR A 8 2.57 -0.48 -12.22
CA THR A 8 3.12 0.68 -12.94
C THR A 8 3.42 1.84 -12.00
N TYR A 9 4.51 2.56 -12.29
CA TYR A 9 4.84 3.83 -11.63
C TYR A 9 4.17 5.00 -12.36
N LEU A 10 3.38 5.80 -11.63
CA LEU A 10 2.58 6.90 -12.13
C LEU A 10 2.87 8.19 -11.35
N ARG A 11 2.64 9.35 -11.96
CA ARG A 11 2.59 10.61 -11.20
C ARG A 11 1.30 10.65 -10.38
N ARG A 12 1.33 11.36 -9.24
CA ARG A 12 0.16 11.49 -8.34
C ARG A 12 -1.15 11.85 -9.05
N GLY A 13 -1.13 12.73 -10.06
CA GLY A 13 -2.34 13.15 -10.78
C GLY A 13 -2.87 12.12 -11.78
N GLU A 14 -2.09 11.10 -12.11
CA GLU A 14 -2.43 10.05 -13.08
C GLU A 14 -2.94 8.78 -12.40
N ALA A 15 -2.62 8.57 -11.13
CA ALA A 15 -3.10 7.43 -10.35
C ALA A 15 -4.62 7.50 -10.14
N ARG A 16 -5.35 6.47 -10.60
CA ARG A 16 -6.81 6.37 -10.51
C ARG A 16 -7.21 4.98 -10.06
N VAL A 17 -8.11 4.91 -9.08
CA VAL A 17 -8.78 3.66 -8.69
C VAL A 17 -10.21 3.66 -9.24
N PRO A 18 -10.76 2.49 -9.63
CA PRO A 18 -12.15 2.37 -10.01
C PRO A 18 -13.10 2.79 -8.89
N VAL A 19 -14.24 3.39 -9.24
CA VAL A 19 -15.27 3.80 -8.25
C VAL A 19 -15.99 2.61 -7.63
N ASP A 20 -15.94 1.46 -8.29
CA ASP A 20 -16.50 0.18 -7.85
C ASP A 20 -15.46 -0.71 -7.15
N ASP A 21 -14.26 -0.18 -6.86
CA ASP A 21 -13.26 -0.89 -6.06
C ASP A 21 -13.81 -1.23 -4.67
N ARG A 22 -13.64 -2.49 -4.24
CA ARG A 22 -14.12 -2.96 -2.92
C ARG A 22 -13.45 -2.22 -1.77
N GLY A 23 -12.15 -1.91 -1.91
CA GLY A 23 -11.39 -1.12 -0.95
C GLY A 23 -11.94 0.30 -0.80
N PHE A 24 -12.37 0.91 -1.91
CA PHE A 24 -13.02 2.22 -1.93
C PHE A 24 -14.45 2.17 -1.37
N LEU A 25 -15.28 1.23 -1.83
CA LEU A 25 -16.70 1.15 -1.47
C LEU A 25 -16.96 0.63 -0.05
N PHE A 26 -16.20 -0.37 0.39
CA PHE A 26 -16.48 -1.10 1.64
C PHE A 26 -15.35 -0.98 2.66
N GLY A 27 -14.29 -0.21 2.36
CA GLY A 27 -13.10 -0.16 3.21
C GLY A 27 -12.33 -1.49 3.24
N ASP A 28 -12.58 -2.36 2.26
CA ASP A 28 -11.97 -3.68 2.17
C ASP A 28 -10.58 -3.63 1.52
N GLY A 29 -9.70 -2.85 2.12
CA GLY A 29 -8.31 -2.70 1.70
C GLY A 29 -7.39 -2.86 2.90
N VAL A 30 -6.24 -3.47 2.68
CA VAL A 30 -5.17 -3.50 3.67
C VAL A 30 -4.11 -2.49 3.28
N TYR A 31 -3.78 -1.57 4.18
CA TYR A 31 -2.73 -0.58 3.98
C TYR A 31 -1.66 -0.72 5.05
N GLU A 32 -0.43 -0.38 4.67
CA GLU A 32 0.76 -0.36 5.54
C GLU A 32 1.58 0.89 5.22
N VAL A 33 2.29 1.41 6.21
CA VAL A 33 3.14 2.60 6.05
C VAL A 33 4.53 2.28 6.57
N ILE A 34 5.55 2.45 5.71
CA ILE A 34 6.95 2.26 6.06
C ILE A 34 7.65 3.60 5.98
N ARG A 35 8.36 3.98 7.04
CA ARG A 35 9.21 5.17 7.03
C ARG A 35 10.46 4.90 6.20
N ALA A 36 10.79 5.82 5.31
CA ALA A 36 12.07 5.87 4.61
C ALA A 36 12.87 7.08 5.12
N THR A 37 14.10 6.87 5.60
CA THR A 37 14.99 7.95 6.04
C THR A 37 16.42 7.63 5.64
N GLY A 38 17.10 8.59 4.98
CA GLY A 38 18.48 8.38 4.53
C GLY A 38 18.66 7.24 3.52
N GLY A 39 17.62 6.92 2.74
CA GLY A 39 17.62 5.78 1.81
C GLY A 39 17.33 4.42 2.45
N CYS A 40 17.13 4.37 3.77
CA CYS A 40 16.82 3.14 4.51
C CYS A 40 15.34 3.08 4.92
N LEU A 41 14.74 1.90 4.85
CA LEU A 41 13.40 1.62 5.35
C LEU A 41 13.44 1.18 6.82
N PHE A 42 12.59 1.74 7.70
CA PHE A 42 12.64 1.45 9.13
C PHE A 42 11.26 1.40 9.81
N PRO A 43 10.92 0.32 10.55
CA PRO A 43 11.49 -1.03 10.50
C PRO A 43 10.91 -1.84 9.32
N ALA A 44 11.74 -2.26 8.35
CA ALA A 44 11.24 -2.87 7.11
C ALA A 44 10.61 -4.25 7.30
N ASP A 45 11.24 -5.14 8.06
CA ASP A 45 10.84 -6.55 8.17
C ASP A 45 9.43 -6.72 8.77
N ASP A 46 9.08 -5.83 9.69
CA ASP A 46 7.75 -5.83 10.27
C ASP A 46 6.68 -5.53 9.21
N HIS A 47 6.88 -4.50 8.40
CA HIS A 47 5.87 -4.13 7.40
C HIS A 47 5.91 -4.96 6.11
N LEU A 48 7.00 -5.67 5.86
CA LEU A 48 7.15 -6.54 4.70
C LEU A 48 6.53 -7.94 4.92
N THR A 49 6.35 -8.35 6.17
CA THR A 49 5.60 -9.58 6.50
C THR A 49 4.19 -9.50 5.89
N PRO A 50 3.70 -10.53 5.17
CA PRO A 50 2.37 -10.49 4.57
C PRO A 50 1.29 -10.17 5.60
N PRO A 51 0.43 -9.15 5.34
CA PRO A 51 -0.53 -8.71 6.33
C PRO A 51 -1.57 -9.78 6.68
N GLU A 52 -1.88 -10.71 5.75
CA GLU A 52 -2.74 -11.85 6.04
C GLU A 52 -2.22 -12.74 7.18
N ARG A 53 -0.89 -12.82 7.36
CA ARG A 53 -0.26 -13.53 8.48
C ARG A 53 -0.41 -12.78 9.81
N ARG A 54 -0.60 -11.46 9.77
CA ARG A 54 -0.81 -10.61 10.96
C ARG A 54 -2.28 -10.50 11.34
N MET A 55 -3.17 -10.51 10.35
CA MET A 55 -4.61 -10.27 10.52
C MET A 55 -5.47 -11.55 10.60
N GLY A 56 -4.86 -12.73 10.62
CA GLY A 56 -5.58 -13.98 10.90
C GLY A 56 -6.48 -14.48 9.77
N GLY A 57 -6.09 -14.30 8.51
CA GLY A 57 -6.74 -14.95 7.36
C GLY A 57 -8.09 -14.35 6.93
N ARG A 58 -8.19 -13.02 6.80
CA ARG A 58 -9.37 -12.37 6.19
C ARG A 58 -9.19 -12.22 4.68
N ASP A 59 -10.20 -12.63 3.92
CA ASP A 59 -10.28 -12.55 2.46
C ASP A 59 -10.52 -11.09 2.01
N SER A 60 -9.46 -10.29 2.08
CA SER A 60 -9.45 -8.86 1.79
C SER A 60 -8.75 -8.65 0.45
N ALA A 61 -9.25 -7.76 -0.41
CA ALA A 61 -8.54 -7.39 -1.63
C ALA A 61 -7.29 -6.58 -1.28
N ALA A 62 -6.17 -7.28 -1.03
CA ALA A 62 -4.92 -6.70 -0.57
C ALA A 62 -4.27 -5.82 -1.66
N ARG A 63 -4.71 -4.56 -1.78
CA ARG A 63 -4.05 -3.54 -2.61
C ARG A 63 -3.02 -2.79 -1.78
N ARG A 64 -1.74 -3.09 -2.03
CA ARG A 64 -0.60 -2.51 -1.30
C ARG A 64 -0.31 -1.11 -1.82
N LEU A 65 -0.85 -0.09 -1.17
CA LEU A 65 -0.49 1.29 -1.46
C LEU A 65 0.86 1.61 -0.80
N LEU A 66 1.95 1.58 -1.55
CA LEU A 66 3.25 1.99 -1.04
C LEU A 66 3.37 3.52 -1.10
N ALA A 67 3.00 4.20 -0.01
CA ALA A 67 3.29 5.61 0.16
C ALA A 67 4.67 5.79 0.80
N LEU A 68 5.72 5.83 -0.03
CA LEU A 68 7.05 6.21 0.44
C LEU A 68 7.08 7.72 0.71
N HIS A 69 6.94 8.10 1.98
CA HIS A 69 7.29 9.44 2.42
C HIS A 69 8.77 9.44 2.78
N ALA A 70 9.60 9.87 1.83
CA ALA A 70 11.00 10.19 2.08
C ALA A 70 11.05 11.67 2.54
N THR A 71 11.27 11.89 3.82
CA THR A 71 11.76 13.17 4.35
C THR A 71 13.27 13.20 4.29
#